data_AF-A0A0C1S381-F1
#
_entry.id   AF-A0A0C1S381-F1
#
_cell.length_a   1.000
_cell.length_b   1.000
_cell.length_c   1.000
_cell.angle_alpha   90.00
_cell.angle_beta   90.00
_cell.angle_gamma   90.00
#
_symmetry.space_group_name_H-M   'P 1'
#
loop_
_entity.id
_entity.type
_entity.pdbx_description
1 polymer ?
#
loop_
_entity_poly.entity_id
_entity_poly.type
_entity_poly.pdbx_seq_one_letter_code
_entity_poly.pdbx_strand_id
1 'polypeptide(L)'
;MKKKIMLFVLILFLSVPAFATAETFDFGGNIAYHNDVVFINFSLANDATNVRVWTDSFAGGGASSGNFDPITALWTSAGVRLAENDDDDNINPATQSYYDSGFSLPTLSAGNYMFSIACYDNYSNGTLLSQGFMYDGDTPIALGAWGGSDISTDGLDPNIGTYWHVILDGVDSASHQVPEPATLLLLGFGLAGLATLRKKI
;
A
#
# COMPACT_ATOMS: atom_id res chain seq x y z
N MET A 1 53.99 37.80 17.80
CA MET A 1 53.59 36.93 16.67
C MET A 1 52.71 35.80 17.19
N LYS A 2 51.68 35.46 16.41
CA LYS A 2 50.47 34.73 16.80
C LYS A 2 50.63 33.21 16.72
N LYS A 3 50.05 32.50 17.72
CA LYS A 3 49.44 31.14 17.66
C LYS A 3 50.44 29.98 17.40
N LYS A 4 50.24 28.73 17.87
CA LYS A 4 49.01 27.96 18.06
C LYS A 4 49.21 26.91 19.16
N ILE A 5 48.34 26.93 20.17
CA ILE A 5 48.08 25.79 21.05
C ILE A 5 47.30 24.77 20.20
N MET A 6 47.85 23.56 20.03
CA MET A 6 47.19 22.48 19.29
C MET A 6 46.43 21.62 20.30
N LEU A 7 45.12 21.87 20.42
CA LEU A 7 44.20 21.06 21.22
C LEU A 7 43.68 19.92 20.33
N PHE A 8 44.16 18.71 20.60
CA PHE A 8 43.57 17.48 20.03
C PHE A 8 42.29 17.17 20.80
N VAL A 9 41.14 17.54 20.25
CA VAL A 9 39.83 17.08 20.74
C VAL A 9 39.47 15.81 19.97
N LEU A 10 39.65 14.66 20.64
CA LEU A 10 39.20 13.36 20.19
C LEU A 10 37.65 13.34 20.31
N ILE A 11 36.95 13.54 19.20
CA ILE A 11 35.50 13.35 19.13
C ILE A 11 35.26 11.84 19.03
N LEU A 12 35.02 11.20 20.17
CA LEU A 12 34.48 9.85 20.25
C LEU A 12 32.98 9.95 19.95
N PHE A 13 32.58 9.78 18.69
CA PHE A 13 31.18 9.56 18.34
C PHE A 13 30.75 8.23 18.94
N LEU A 14 29.97 8.29 20.02
CA LEU A 14 29.20 7.17 20.55
C LEU A 14 28.24 6.68 19.45
N SER A 15 28.62 5.61 18.75
CA SER A 15 27.69 4.82 17.96
C SER A 15 26.76 4.09 18.92
N VAL A 16 25.68 4.74 19.34
CA VAL A 16 24.59 4.07 20.04
C VAL A 16 24.00 3.05 19.07
N PRO A 17 23.98 1.74 19.38
CA PRO A 17 23.25 0.79 18.56
C PRO A 17 21.78 1.19 18.60
N ALA A 18 21.22 1.58 17.46
CA ALA A 18 19.78 1.72 17.33
C ALA A 18 19.19 0.32 17.44
N PHE A 19 18.39 0.07 18.48
CA PHE A 19 17.51 -1.07 18.49
C PHE A 19 16.47 -0.81 17.40
N ALA A 20 16.54 -1.56 16.29
CA ALA A 20 15.48 -1.55 15.30
C ALA A 20 14.24 -2.19 15.94
N THR A 21 13.27 -1.37 16.31
CA THR A 21 11.92 -1.86 16.55
C THR A 21 11.36 -2.29 15.20
N ALA A 22 10.69 -3.46 15.15
CA ALA A 22 9.89 -3.80 13.99
C ALA A 22 8.88 -2.66 13.78
N GLU A 23 9.01 -1.95 12.68
CA GLU A 23 8.14 -0.84 12.33
C GLU A 23 6.81 -1.41 11.83
N THR A 24 5.71 -0.80 12.27
CA THR A 24 4.39 -1.04 11.69
C THR A 24 4.14 0.06 10.69
N PHE A 25 3.76 -0.33 9.48
CA PHE A 25 3.40 0.58 8.40
C PHE A 25 1.90 0.52 8.18
N ASP A 26 1.27 1.68 8.08
CA ASP A 26 -0.15 1.83 7.79
C ASP A 26 -0.33 2.71 6.55
N PHE A 27 -1.22 2.28 5.66
CA PHE A 27 -1.57 3.01 4.44
C PHE A 27 -3.09 3.04 4.32
N GLY A 28 -3.63 4.21 4.00
CA GLY A 28 -5.05 4.36 3.73
C GLY A 28 -5.31 5.34 2.61
N GLY A 29 -6.47 5.20 1.99
CA GLY A 29 -6.85 6.01 0.84
C GLY A 29 -8.28 5.74 0.41
N ASN A 30 -8.63 6.19 -0.79
CA ASN A 30 -9.91 5.88 -1.39
C ASN A 30 -9.69 5.34 -2.80
N ILE A 31 -10.51 4.36 -3.18
CA ILE A 31 -10.69 3.98 -4.59
C ILE A 31 -11.97 4.62 -5.12
N ALA A 32 -11.99 4.98 -6.40
CA ALA A 32 -13.12 5.64 -7.03
C ALA A 32 -14.05 4.65 -7.73
N TYR A 33 -13.48 3.59 -8.31
CA TYR A 33 -14.19 2.67 -9.20
C TYR A 33 -14.02 1.22 -8.76
N HIS A 34 -14.97 0.36 -9.13
CA HIS A 34 -14.95 -1.08 -8.81
C HIS A 34 -13.73 -1.83 -9.36
N ASN A 35 -13.15 -1.33 -10.45
CA ASN A 35 -11.98 -1.91 -11.08
C ASN A 35 -10.66 -1.24 -10.64
N ASP A 36 -10.71 -0.34 -9.67
CA ASP A 36 -9.48 0.20 -9.09
C ASP A 36 -8.79 -0.87 -8.23
N VAL A 37 -7.48 -0.98 -8.39
CA VAL A 37 -6.62 -1.85 -7.58
C VAL A 37 -5.48 -1.02 -7.01
N VAL A 38 -5.29 -1.13 -5.69
CA VAL A 38 -4.24 -0.44 -4.97
C VAL A 38 -3.07 -1.39 -4.74
N PHE A 39 -1.86 -0.87 -4.93
CA PHE A 39 -0.62 -1.63 -4.69
C PHE A 39 0.23 -0.99 -3.61
N ILE A 40 0.73 -1.83 -2.71
CA ILE A 40 1.68 -1.48 -1.65
C ILE A 40 2.90 -2.36 -1.85
N ASN A 41 4.06 -1.73 -2.05
CA ASN A 41 5.33 -2.44 -2.17
C ASN A 41 5.97 -2.54 -0.79
N PHE A 42 6.60 -3.67 -0.49
CA PHE A 42 7.40 -3.82 0.71
C PHE A 42 8.64 -4.68 0.46
N SER A 43 9.62 -4.59 1.35
CA SER A 43 10.85 -5.35 1.24
C SER A 43 11.31 -5.95 2.55
N LEU A 44 12.08 -7.03 2.40
CA LEU A 44 12.78 -7.76 3.44
C LEU A 44 14.26 -7.84 3.06
N ALA A 45 15.13 -7.25 3.87
CA ALA A 45 16.58 -7.30 3.73
C ALA A 45 17.15 -8.68 4.09
N ASN A 46 16.46 -9.41 4.97
CA ASN A 46 16.79 -10.76 5.40
C ASN A 46 15.52 -11.62 5.42
N ASP A 47 15.67 -12.94 5.47
CA ASP A 47 14.54 -13.83 5.74
C ASP A 47 13.87 -13.41 7.05
N ALA A 48 12.54 -13.25 7.01
CA ALA A 48 11.76 -12.78 8.13
C ALA A 48 10.76 -13.85 8.58
N THR A 49 10.40 -13.77 9.86
CA THR A 49 9.35 -14.58 10.48
C THR A 49 8.24 -13.68 10.97
N ASN A 50 7.01 -14.19 10.95
CA ASN A 50 5.83 -13.44 11.44
C ASN A 50 5.64 -12.11 10.71
N VAL A 51 5.69 -12.15 9.38
CA VAL A 51 5.29 -11.02 8.52
C VAL A 51 3.78 -11.03 8.42
N ARG A 52 3.13 -9.92 8.72
CA ARG A 52 1.66 -9.83 8.66
C ARG A 52 1.25 -8.61 7.87
N VAL A 53 0.26 -8.81 7.01
CA VAL A 53 -0.43 -7.75 6.28
C VAL A 53 -1.92 -7.99 6.39
N TRP A 54 -2.70 -6.99 6.76
CA TRP A 54 -4.14 -7.14 6.88
C TRP A 54 -4.86 -5.82 6.65
N THR A 55 -6.14 -5.91 6.34
CA THR A 55 -7.04 -4.76 6.20
C THR A 55 -7.87 -4.56 7.46
N ASP A 56 -8.34 -3.34 7.69
CA ASP A 56 -9.52 -3.06 8.52
C ASP A 56 -10.55 -2.27 7.67
N SER A 57 -10.52 -2.49 6.35
CA SER A 57 -11.35 -1.81 5.36
C SER A 57 -12.81 -2.22 5.46
N PHE A 58 -13.19 -3.25 6.20
CA PHE A 58 -14.60 -3.50 6.50
C PHE A 58 -15.04 -2.98 7.88
N ALA A 59 -14.13 -2.38 8.66
CA ALA A 59 -14.41 -1.93 10.02
C ALA A 59 -15.64 -1.01 10.09
N GLY A 60 -16.52 -1.31 11.05
CA GLY A 60 -17.78 -0.57 11.21
C GLY A 60 -18.85 -0.90 10.17
N GLY A 61 -18.74 -2.05 9.49
CA GLY A 61 -19.79 -2.63 8.63
C GLY A 61 -19.77 -2.10 7.20
N GLY A 62 -18.57 -1.95 6.61
CA GLY A 62 -18.44 -1.46 5.24
C GLY A 62 -18.98 -0.02 5.07
N ALA A 63 -20.00 0.18 4.24
CA ALA A 63 -20.42 1.53 3.90
C ALA A 63 -21.18 2.30 4.96
N SER A 64 -21.73 1.67 6.01
CA SER A 64 -22.21 2.46 7.15
C SER A 64 -21.10 3.32 7.76
N SER A 65 -19.84 2.95 7.51
CA SER A 65 -18.63 3.66 7.92
C SER A 65 -17.83 4.26 6.75
N GLY A 66 -18.32 4.13 5.51
CA GLY A 66 -17.66 4.67 4.31
C GLY A 66 -16.58 3.78 3.71
N ASN A 67 -16.51 2.50 4.11
CA ASN A 67 -15.50 1.55 3.65
C ASN A 67 -16.11 0.41 2.82
N PHE A 68 -15.34 -0.61 2.43
CA PHE A 68 -15.79 -1.70 1.56
C PHE A 68 -15.21 -3.06 1.98
N ASP A 69 -15.79 -4.13 1.45
CA ASP A 69 -15.31 -5.51 1.60
C ASP A 69 -14.04 -5.75 0.76
N PRO A 70 -12.85 -5.86 1.36
CA PRO A 70 -11.58 -5.95 0.63
C PRO A 70 -11.23 -7.37 0.19
N ILE A 71 -10.74 -7.50 -1.03
CA ILE A 71 -10.02 -8.70 -1.50
C ILE A 71 -8.54 -8.40 -1.69
N THR A 72 -7.66 -9.31 -1.27
CA THR A 72 -6.21 -9.08 -1.24
C THR A 72 -5.39 -10.16 -1.93
N ALA A 73 -4.25 -9.78 -2.50
CA ALA A 73 -3.29 -10.73 -3.05
C ALA A 73 -1.84 -10.31 -2.77
N LEU A 74 -0.99 -11.32 -2.56
CA LEU A 74 0.43 -11.17 -2.33
C LEU A 74 1.22 -11.61 -3.56
N TRP A 75 2.16 -10.78 -3.99
CA TRP A 75 2.93 -10.95 -5.22
C TRP A 75 4.42 -10.87 -4.94
N THR A 76 5.19 -11.67 -5.67
CA THR A 76 6.63 -11.44 -5.81
C THR A 76 6.90 -10.20 -6.67
N SER A 77 8.09 -9.62 -6.57
CA SER A 77 8.56 -8.56 -7.50
C SER A 77 8.56 -8.96 -8.98
N ALA A 78 8.54 -10.26 -9.32
CA ALA A 78 8.38 -10.74 -10.69
C ALA A 78 6.91 -10.76 -11.15
N GLY A 79 5.97 -10.36 -10.29
CA GLY A 79 4.53 -10.41 -10.56
C GLY A 79 3.93 -11.80 -10.45
N VAL A 80 4.60 -12.77 -9.83
CA VAL A 80 4.01 -14.11 -9.55
C VAL A 80 3.21 -14.03 -8.25
N ARG A 81 1.95 -14.49 -8.27
CA ARG A 81 1.08 -14.56 -7.09
C ARG A 81 1.55 -15.63 -6.12
N LEU A 82 1.75 -15.26 -4.86
CA LEU A 82 2.06 -16.17 -3.77
C LEU A 82 0.79 -16.63 -3.04
N ALA A 83 -0.15 -15.72 -2.83
CA ALA A 83 -1.40 -15.98 -2.12
C ALA A 83 -2.47 -14.96 -2.53
N GLU A 84 -3.72 -15.31 -2.30
CA GLU A 84 -4.91 -14.47 -2.44
C GLU A 84 -5.84 -14.82 -1.28
N ASN A 85 -6.49 -13.82 -0.70
CA ASN A 85 -7.40 -13.98 0.42
C ASN A 85 -8.59 -13.05 0.24
N ASP A 86 -9.76 -13.55 0.59
CA ASP A 86 -11.02 -12.81 0.59
C ASP A 86 -11.28 -12.36 2.03
N ASP A 87 -11.59 -13.32 2.91
CA ASP A 87 -11.80 -13.08 4.35
C ASP A 87 -10.76 -13.80 5.22
N ASP A 88 -10.14 -13.08 6.16
CA ASP A 88 -9.42 -13.61 7.32
C ASP A 88 -9.33 -12.58 8.46
N ASP A 89 -10.27 -12.64 9.40
CA ASP A 89 -10.35 -11.75 10.58
C ASP A 89 -9.42 -12.15 11.74
N ASN A 90 -8.55 -13.15 11.55
CA ASN A 90 -7.74 -13.74 12.62
C ASN A 90 -6.30 -13.21 12.71
N ILE A 91 -5.87 -12.38 11.76
CA ILE A 91 -4.50 -11.85 11.71
C ILE A 91 -4.27 -10.83 12.83
N ASN A 92 -5.24 -9.95 13.03
CA ASN A 92 -5.34 -9.02 14.14
C ASN A 92 -6.81 -8.74 14.51
N PRO A 93 -7.45 -9.60 15.31
CA PRO A 93 -8.85 -9.46 15.70
C PRO A 93 -9.19 -8.17 16.47
N ALA A 94 -8.19 -7.42 16.94
CA ALA A 94 -8.42 -6.15 17.62
C ALA A 94 -8.74 -5.01 16.65
N THR A 95 -8.34 -5.13 15.38
CA THR A 95 -8.56 -4.12 14.34
C THR A 95 -9.47 -4.61 13.23
N GLN A 96 -9.47 -5.92 12.96
CA GLN A 96 -10.23 -6.53 11.89
C GLN A 96 -11.71 -6.75 12.23
N SER A 97 -12.50 -6.85 11.17
CA SER A 97 -13.89 -7.29 11.16
C SER A 97 -14.06 -8.48 10.21
N TYR A 98 -15.26 -9.07 10.17
CA TYR A 98 -15.48 -10.40 9.59
C TYR A 98 -15.09 -10.54 8.11
N TYR A 99 -15.21 -9.48 7.31
CA TYR A 99 -14.83 -9.49 5.89
C TYR A 99 -13.46 -8.85 5.62
N ASP A 100 -12.67 -8.57 6.66
CA ASP A 100 -11.33 -8.08 6.43
C ASP A 100 -10.39 -9.18 5.96
N SER A 101 -9.40 -8.79 5.17
CA SER A 101 -8.55 -9.69 4.38
C SER A 101 -7.08 -9.54 4.74
N GLY A 102 -6.27 -10.56 4.47
CA GLY A 102 -4.82 -10.43 4.55
C GLY A 102 -4.05 -11.75 4.62
N PHE A 103 -2.82 -11.65 5.13
CA PHE A 103 -1.92 -12.79 5.32
C PHE A 103 -1.14 -12.68 6.64
N SER A 104 -1.08 -13.80 7.36
CA SER A 104 -0.08 -14.05 8.41
C SER A 104 0.93 -15.07 7.91
N LEU A 105 2.17 -14.64 7.66
CA LEU A 105 3.23 -15.43 7.04
C LEU A 105 4.23 -15.87 8.11
N PRO A 106 4.26 -17.17 8.49
CA PRO A 106 5.21 -17.66 9.49
C PRO A 106 6.66 -17.44 9.08
N THR A 107 6.93 -17.51 7.77
CA THR A 107 8.24 -17.27 7.15
C THR A 107 8.05 -16.62 5.80
N LEU A 108 8.87 -15.62 5.48
CA LEU A 108 8.97 -15.03 4.14
C LEU A 108 10.44 -14.73 3.84
N SER A 109 10.93 -15.17 2.68
CA SER A 109 12.33 -14.97 2.31
C SER A 109 12.66 -13.50 2.06
N ALA A 110 13.94 -13.14 2.19
CA ALA A 110 14.45 -11.84 1.78
C ALA A 110 14.04 -11.53 0.33
N GLY A 111 13.59 -10.32 0.06
CA GLY A 111 13.11 -9.94 -1.27
C GLY A 111 12.21 -8.73 -1.28
N ASN A 112 11.74 -8.40 -2.48
CA ASN A 112 10.75 -7.36 -2.72
C ASN A 112 9.43 -8.01 -3.11
N TYR A 113 8.35 -7.49 -2.53
CA TYR A 113 7.00 -8.00 -2.67
C TYR A 113 6.04 -6.85 -2.92
N MET A 114 4.88 -7.21 -3.44
CA MET A 114 3.78 -6.29 -3.63
C MET A 114 2.53 -6.92 -3.05
N PHE A 115 1.77 -6.13 -2.33
CA PHE A 115 0.46 -6.46 -1.82
C PHE A 115 -0.57 -5.65 -2.61
N SER A 116 -1.61 -6.31 -3.11
CA SER A 116 -2.73 -5.66 -3.77
C SER A 116 -3.98 -5.73 -2.90
N ILE A 117 -4.77 -4.67 -2.95
CA ILE A 117 -6.11 -4.61 -2.37
C ILE A 117 -7.08 -4.04 -3.41
N ALA A 118 -8.23 -4.67 -3.54
CA ALA A 118 -9.33 -4.22 -4.38
C ALA A 118 -10.66 -4.41 -3.62
N CYS A 119 -11.73 -3.80 -4.12
CA CYS A 119 -13.06 -4.14 -3.62
C CYS A 119 -13.40 -5.56 -4.09
N TYR A 120 -13.91 -6.39 -3.18
CA TYR A 120 -14.57 -7.64 -3.55
C TYR A 120 -15.67 -7.34 -4.58
N ASP A 121 -15.83 -8.14 -5.63
CA ASP A 121 -15.15 -9.41 -5.96
C ASP A 121 -14.09 -9.26 -7.06
N ASN A 122 -13.29 -8.18 -7.07
CA ASN A 122 -12.26 -7.95 -8.08
C ASN A 122 -11.03 -8.86 -7.90
N TYR A 123 -11.20 -10.18 -8.05
CA TYR A 123 -10.16 -11.20 -7.95
C TYR A 123 -9.06 -11.00 -9.00
N SER A 124 -7.85 -11.44 -8.66
CA SER A 124 -6.77 -11.45 -9.64
C SER A 124 -6.88 -12.62 -10.62
N ASN A 125 -6.57 -12.38 -11.88
CA ASN A 125 -6.66 -13.41 -12.92
C ASN A 125 -5.41 -14.30 -12.91
N GLY A 126 -5.60 -15.61 -12.82
CA GLY A 126 -4.52 -16.58 -12.98
C GLY A 126 -3.44 -16.47 -11.88
N THR A 127 -2.17 -16.51 -12.28
CA THR A 127 -1.02 -16.58 -11.36
C THR A 127 0.00 -15.46 -11.57
N LEU A 128 -0.20 -14.61 -12.58
CA LEU A 128 0.70 -13.53 -12.92
C LEU A 128 -0.07 -12.21 -12.89
N LEU A 129 0.53 -11.19 -12.27
CA LEU A 129 -0.01 -9.84 -12.21
C LEU A 129 -0.34 -9.27 -13.60
N SER A 130 0.43 -9.66 -14.62
CA SER A 130 0.21 -9.24 -16.01
C SER A 130 -1.08 -9.79 -16.65
N GLN A 131 -1.74 -10.75 -16.01
CA GLN A 131 -3.05 -11.25 -16.43
C GLN A 131 -4.19 -10.36 -15.90
N GLY A 132 -3.88 -9.38 -15.04
CA GLY A 132 -4.82 -8.38 -14.57
C GLY A 132 -5.77 -8.90 -13.49
N PHE A 133 -6.87 -8.18 -13.31
CA PHE A 133 -7.95 -8.47 -12.38
C PHE A 133 -9.27 -8.65 -13.12
N MET A 134 -10.27 -9.20 -12.44
CA MET A 134 -11.56 -9.57 -13.02
C MET A 134 -12.20 -8.43 -13.83
N TYR A 135 -12.09 -7.20 -13.33
CA TYR A 135 -12.76 -6.02 -13.90
C TYR A 135 -11.86 -5.08 -14.71
N ASP A 136 -10.63 -5.48 -15.04
CA ASP A 136 -9.70 -4.63 -15.82
C ASP A 136 -10.23 -4.27 -17.21
N GLY A 137 -11.12 -5.11 -17.77
CA GLY A 137 -11.74 -4.90 -19.09
C GLY A 137 -12.99 -4.03 -19.08
N ASP A 138 -13.51 -3.70 -17.90
CA ASP A 138 -14.84 -3.10 -17.75
C ASP A 138 -14.79 -1.57 -17.84
N THR A 139 -15.94 -0.98 -18.20
CA THR A 139 -16.10 0.47 -18.10
C THR A 139 -16.15 0.85 -16.62
N PRO A 140 -15.31 1.78 -16.12
CA PRO A 140 -15.30 2.13 -14.71
C PRO A 140 -16.66 2.60 -14.21
N ILE A 141 -17.13 1.96 -13.14
CA ILE A 141 -18.35 2.30 -12.41
C ILE A 141 -17.94 2.80 -11.04
N ALA A 142 -18.44 3.98 -10.66
CA ALA A 142 -18.17 4.55 -9.35
C ALA A 142 -18.63 3.58 -8.26
N LEU A 143 -17.83 3.38 -7.22
CA LEU A 143 -18.02 2.28 -6.28
C LEU A 143 -19.39 2.35 -5.57
N GLY A 144 -19.82 3.54 -5.14
CA GLY A 144 -21.15 3.74 -4.55
C GLY A 144 -22.34 3.60 -5.51
N ALA A 145 -22.10 3.51 -6.83
CA ALA A 145 -23.11 3.23 -7.84
C ALA A 145 -23.08 1.75 -8.32
N TRP A 146 -22.07 0.98 -7.89
CA TRP A 146 -21.85 -0.37 -8.38
C TRP A 146 -22.96 -1.34 -7.96
N GLY A 147 -23.42 -1.26 -6.70
CA GLY A 147 -24.55 -2.02 -6.16
C GLY A 147 -25.87 -1.89 -6.93
N GLY A 148 -26.03 -0.83 -7.72
CA GLY A 148 -27.21 -0.57 -8.58
C GLY A 148 -26.94 -0.69 -10.08
N SER A 149 -25.80 -1.23 -10.48
CA SER A 149 -25.42 -1.38 -11.89
C SER A 149 -25.95 -2.68 -12.51
N ASP A 150 -25.90 -2.78 -13.84
CA ASP A 150 -26.29 -3.99 -14.59
C ASP A 150 -25.22 -5.11 -14.52
N ILE A 151 -24.09 -4.87 -13.85
CA ILE A 151 -23.08 -5.89 -13.54
C ILE A 151 -23.59 -6.70 -12.35
N SER A 152 -23.39 -8.02 -12.39
CA SER A 152 -23.75 -8.90 -11.26
C SER A 152 -23.09 -8.41 -9.99
N THR A 153 -23.90 -8.08 -8.98
CA THR A 153 -23.46 -7.69 -7.64
C THR A 153 -23.78 -8.76 -6.60
N ASP A 154 -24.00 -10.00 -7.05
CA ASP A 154 -24.28 -11.14 -6.19
C ASP A 154 -23.13 -11.34 -5.17
N GLY A 155 -23.40 -11.03 -3.90
CA GLY A 155 -22.42 -11.10 -2.82
C GLY A 155 -21.86 -9.74 -2.37
N LEU A 156 -22.07 -8.66 -3.14
CA LEU A 156 -21.63 -7.33 -2.75
C LEU A 156 -22.54 -6.72 -1.69
N ASP A 157 -21.96 -5.98 -0.74
CA ASP A 157 -22.74 -5.14 0.17
C ASP A 157 -23.48 -4.08 -0.67
N PRO A 158 -24.82 -3.93 -0.56
CA PRO A 158 -25.58 -2.92 -1.29
C PRO A 158 -25.17 -1.48 -0.97
N ASN A 159 -24.42 -1.27 0.10
CA ASN A 159 -23.77 -0.01 0.40
C ASN A 159 -22.27 -0.27 0.39
N ILE A 160 -21.58 0.18 -0.66
CA ILE A 160 -20.11 0.10 -0.79
C ILE A 160 -19.53 1.50 -0.62
N GLY A 161 -18.65 1.65 0.36
CA GLY A 161 -17.85 2.86 0.56
C GLY A 161 -16.63 2.89 -0.34
N THR A 162 -15.69 3.80 -0.09
CA THR A 162 -14.50 3.97 -0.95
C THR A 162 -13.20 3.82 -0.19
N TYR A 163 -13.25 3.94 1.13
CA TYR A 163 -12.07 3.98 1.94
C TYR A 163 -11.46 2.58 2.10
N TRP A 164 -10.15 2.52 1.94
CA TRP A 164 -9.35 1.35 2.24
C TRP A 164 -8.27 1.70 3.24
N HIS A 165 -7.86 0.72 4.02
CA HIS A 165 -6.74 0.80 4.93
C HIS A 165 -6.09 -0.58 5.10
N VAL A 166 -4.75 -0.56 5.10
CA VAL A 166 -3.88 -1.73 5.16
C VAL A 166 -2.82 -1.46 6.21
N ILE A 167 -2.60 -2.45 7.06
CA ILE A 167 -1.54 -2.47 8.06
C ILE A 167 -0.56 -3.58 7.70
N LEU A 168 0.73 -3.29 7.82
CA LEU A 168 1.83 -4.21 7.54
C LEU A 168 2.85 -4.16 8.67
N ASP A 169 3.25 -5.32 9.19
CA ASP A 169 4.32 -5.43 10.17
C ASP A 169 5.28 -6.60 9.89
N GLY A 170 6.43 -6.54 10.55
CA GLY A 170 7.51 -7.52 10.35
C GLY A 170 8.30 -7.32 9.06
N VAL A 171 8.24 -6.13 8.45
CA VAL A 171 8.97 -5.78 7.22
C VAL A 171 10.01 -4.68 7.44
N ASP A 172 10.99 -4.58 6.55
CA ASP A 172 12.07 -3.57 6.66
C ASP A 172 11.69 -2.22 6.05
N SER A 173 10.84 -2.21 5.02
CA SER A 173 10.25 -0.99 4.47
C SER A 173 8.98 -1.29 3.69
N ALA A 174 8.10 -0.29 3.61
CA ALA A 174 6.88 -0.34 2.83
C ALA A 174 6.59 1.01 2.17
N SER A 175 5.94 0.99 1.00
CA SER A 175 5.49 2.20 0.32
C SER A 175 4.25 1.94 -0.53
N HIS A 176 3.27 2.84 -0.42
CA HIS A 176 2.20 2.97 -1.39
C HIS A 176 2.60 4.01 -2.44
N GLN A 177 2.68 3.61 -3.70
CA GLN A 177 3.04 4.52 -4.79
C GLN A 177 1.78 5.30 -5.20
N VAL A 178 1.65 6.53 -4.71
CA VAL A 178 0.65 7.49 -5.22
C VAL A 178 1.25 8.16 -6.46
N PRO A 179 0.50 8.32 -7.57
CA PRO A 179 0.98 9.07 -8.72
C PRO A 179 1.56 10.42 -8.28
N GLU A 180 2.80 10.72 -8.69
CA GLU A 180 3.46 11.97 -8.31
C GLU A 180 2.54 13.15 -8.66
N PRO A 181 2.25 14.06 -7.70
CA PRO A 181 1.34 15.14 -7.97
C PRO A 181 1.89 16.01 -9.09
N ALA A 182 1.02 16.44 -10.02
CA ALA A 182 1.36 17.33 -11.14
C ALA A 182 2.04 18.65 -10.71
N THR A 183 2.09 18.93 -9.40
CA THR A 183 2.87 20.00 -8.79
C THR A 183 4.37 19.89 -9.06
N LEU A 184 4.94 18.69 -9.19
CA LEU A 184 6.35 18.51 -9.56
C LEU A 184 6.60 18.94 -11.01
N LEU A 185 5.64 18.64 -11.90
CA LEU A 185 5.66 19.09 -13.28
C LEU A 185 5.48 20.62 -13.36
N LEU A 186 4.58 21.20 -12.55
CA LEU A 186 4.39 22.66 -12.46
C LEU A 186 5.63 23.37 -11.88
N LEU A 187 6.26 22.80 -10.85
CA LEU A 187 7.50 23.30 -10.27
C LEU A 187 8.64 23.23 -11.31
N GLY A 188 8.74 22.13 -12.04
CA GLY A 188 9.69 21.96 -13.14
C GLY A 188 9.52 23.04 -14.22
N PHE A 189 8.28 23.27 -14.67
CA PHE A 189 7.98 24.33 -15.63
C PHE A 189 8.22 25.74 -15.07
N GLY A 190 7.88 25.99 -13.80
CA GLY A 190 8.13 27.27 -13.13
C GLY A 190 9.63 27.61 -13.06
N LEU A 191 10.46 26.63 -12.68
CA LEU A 191 11.92 26.78 -12.65
C LEU A 191 12.52 26.96 -14.05
N ALA A 192 12.05 26.21 -15.04
CA ALA A 192 12.45 26.39 -16.43
C ALA A 192 12.10 27.80 -16.95
N GLY A 193 10.90 28.29 -16.63
CA GLY A 193 10.47 29.66 -16.95
C GLY A 193 11.41 30.72 -16.35
N LEU A 194 11.74 30.62 -15.06
CA LEU A 194 12.66 31.53 -14.38
C LEU A 194 14.08 31.51 -14.98
N ALA A 195 14.58 30.33 -15.37
CA ALA A 195 15.88 30.19 -16.01
C ALA A 195 15.94 30.86 -17.39
N THR A 196 14.84 30.85 -18.15
CA THR A 196 14.77 31.51 -19.47
C THR A 196 14.68 33.03 -19.36
N LEU A 197 14.04 33.57 -18.31
CA LEU A 197 13.95 35.01 -18.05
C LEU A 197 15.30 35.61 -17.67
N ARG A 198 16.16 34.83 -16.99
CA ARG A 198 17.51 35.25 -16.58
C ARG A 198 18.51 35.41 -17.74
N LYS A 199 18.22 34.84 -18.91
CA LYS A 199 19.07 34.99 -20.11
C LYS A 199 18.76 36.25 -20.94
N LYS A 200 17.70 36.99 -20.60
CA LYS A 200 17.25 38.19 -21.34
C LYS A 200 17.49 39.52 -20.61
N ILE A 201 18.18 39.50 -19.46
CA ILE A 201 18.69 40.67 -18.74
C ILE A 201 20.21 40.62 -18.80
#